data_AF-A0A1H3XIK0-F1
#
_entry.id   AF-A0A1H3XIK0-F1
#
_cell.length_a   1.000
_cell.length_b   1.000
_cell.length_c   1.000
_cell.angle_alpha   90.00
_cell.angle_beta   90.00
_cell.angle_gamma   90.00
#
_symmetry.space_group_name_H-M   'P 1'
#
loop_
_entity.id
_entity.type
_entity.pdbx_description
1 polymer ?
#
loop_
_entity_poly.entity_id
_entity_poly.type
_entity_poly.pdbx_seq_one_letter_code
_entity_poly.pdbx_strand_id
1 'polypeptide(L)'
;MKKGDIIEGVIEEVSFPNRGILRNDWGEIQVKNAIQGQKVRVRVGKKRAKKAEATLLEVVEPSPDELPSPCPQFGKCGGCTYLTLPYDKELALKQVQVMRLLQAGLDEGRRRLAAQSATRDAEDEQTLSSEPGGLGHLDEPWMHVTRWFEGIHASPRIFGFRNKMEFTFGDEVKDGPLTLGMHRRGSYHDICDAGECVIVDSDYRQIVNETRTFFADRSVPFYHRYQQEGYLRHLLVRKASHTGEILIDLVTTSQTGVLPGMEEETLLRDYVSCIQDLHLEGELTGILHTKCDSIADVVSDEGTEILYGRGYFEESLLGLKFVVTPFSFFQTNSYSAEILYTIARQYITEAVKPEQRGTVPNEAGRPVIYDLYCGTGTISQLVAPVARKVIGVEIVPEAVEAARENAIRNHVGNCEFITGDVLKVLDEIEEKPDLIILDPPRDGVHPKALPKILDYGVQYILYISCKPTSLARDLPVFIEAGYRPIAGTSVDQFVWSANVETIVLLEKGNFCRHLKAAKHSISGVLQRF
;
A
#
# COMPACT_ATOMS: atom_id res chain seq x y z
N MET A 1 -22.39 1.61 -30.38
CA MET A 1 -21.37 0.89 -29.58
C MET A 1 -21.93 -0.39 -28.97
N LYS A 2 -21.37 -1.56 -29.30
CA LYS A 2 -21.67 -2.91 -28.81
C LYS A 2 -20.46 -3.48 -28.05
N LYS A 3 -20.67 -4.55 -27.27
CA LYS A 3 -19.57 -5.28 -26.63
C LYS A 3 -18.71 -5.92 -27.72
N GLY A 4 -17.39 -5.81 -27.58
CA GLY A 4 -16.43 -6.28 -28.58
C GLY A 4 -16.04 -5.25 -29.64
N ASP A 5 -16.78 -4.13 -29.76
CA ASP A 5 -16.40 -3.04 -30.65
C ASP A 5 -15.00 -2.53 -30.28
N ILE A 6 -14.21 -2.24 -31.31
CA ILE A 6 -12.94 -1.55 -31.17
C ILE A 6 -13.19 -0.08 -31.48
N ILE A 7 -12.78 0.79 -30.57
CA ILE A 7 -12.93 2.24 -30.72
C ILE A 7 -11.59 2.91 -30.45
N GLU A 8 -11.42 4.08 -31.05
CA GLU A 8 -10.30 4.97 -30.78
C GLU A 8 -10.80 6.28 -30.16
N GLY A 9 -10.02 6.83 -29.23
CA GLY A 9 -10.35 8.08 -28.57
C GLY A 9 -9.20 8.59 -27.72
N VAL A 10 -9.29 9.86 -27.33
CA VAL A 10 -8.31 10.50 -26.45
C VAL A 10 -8.78 10.36 -25.01
N ILE A 11 -7.86 10.03 -24.11
CA ILE A 11 -8.13 10.02 -22.66
C ILE A 11 -8.19 11.47 -22.17
N GLU A 12 -9.36 11.89 -21.72
CA GLU A 12 -9.63 13.26 -21.25
C GLU A 12 -9.21 13.45 -19.79
N GLU A 13 -9.32 12.41 -18.98
CA GLU A 13 -9.16 12.44 -17.53
C GLU A 13 -8.70 11.07 -17.01
N VAL A 14 -8.02 11.02 -15.87
CA VAL A 14 -7.68 9.76 -15.18
C VAL A 14 -8.24 9.76 -13.76
N SER A 15 -9.05 8.75 -13.46
CA SER A 15 -9.61 8.51 -12.12
C SER A 15 -8.84 7.43 -11.36
N PHE A 16 -8.92 7.43 -10.03
CA PHE A 16 -8.24 6.44 -9.20
C PHE A 16 -8.94 5.05 -9.25
N PRO A 17 -8.22 3.92 -9.23
CA PRO A 17 -6.78 3.79 -9.50
C PRO A 17 -6.54 3.65 -11.01
N ASN A 18 -5.89 4.65 -11.59
CA ASN A 18 -5.45 4.70 -13.00
C ASN A 18 -6.47 4.18 -14.04
N ARG A 19 -7.69 4.74 -13.99
CA ARG A 19 -8.75 4.54 -14.96
C ARG A 19 -8.89 5.79 -15.82
N GLY A 20 -8.30 5.75 -17.00
CA GLY A 20 -8.49 6.75 -18.03
C GLY A 20 -9.95 6.79 -18.50
N ILE A 21 -10.45 7.99 -18.73
CA ILE A 21 -11.82 8.26 -19.15
C ILE A 21 -11.76 8.90 -20.54
N LEU A 22 -12.35 8.22 -21.51
CA LEU A 22 -12.66 8.78 -22.82
C LEU A 22 -14.17 8.96 -22.96
N ARG A 23 -14.61 10.06 -23.57
CA ARG A 23 -16.03 10.33 -23.80
C ARG A 23 -16.30 10.45 -25.29
N ASN A 24 -17.45 9.94 -25.71
CA ASN A 24 -17.96 10.07 -27.07
C ASN A 24 -19.49 10.23 -27.04
N ASP A 25 -20.12 10.28 -28.21
CA ASP A 25 -21.58 10.44 -28.35
C ASP A 25 -22.41 9.38 -27.59
N TRP A 26 -21.82 8.22 -27.28
CA TRP A 26 -22.49 7.18 -26.50
C TRP A 26 -22.43 7.43 -24.99
N GLY A 27 -21.29 7.89 -24.47
CA GLY A 27 -21.10 8.14 -23.04
C GLY A 27 -19.65 8.01 -22.58
N GLU A 28 -19.48 7.68 -21.31
CA GLU A 28 -18.19 7.56 -20.62
C GLU A 28 -17.64 6.14 -20.77
N ILE A 29 -16.37 6.03 -21.17
CA ILE A 29 -15.71 4.75 -21.37
C ILE A 29 -14.43 4.75 -20.54
N GLN A 30 -14.37 3.82 -19.59
CA GLN A 30 -13.29 3.67 -18.65
C GLN A 30 -12.29 2.62 -19.13
N VAL A 31 -11.02 3.00 -19.14
CA VAL A 31 -9.91 2.19 -19.63
C VAL A 31 -8.85 2.15 -18.55
N LYS A 32 -8.49 0.96 -18.09
CA LYS A 32 -7.36 0.80 -17.15
C LYS A 32 -6.04 1.01 -17.89
N ASN A 33 -5.01 1.48 -17.18
CA ASN A 33 -3.64 1.55 -17.71
C ASN A 33 -3.44 2.61 -18.80
N ALA A 34 -4.19 3.70 -18.74
CA ALA A 34 -4.10 4.80 -19.69
C ALA A 34 -3.92 6.15 -18.97
N ILE A 35 -3.12 7.03 -19.56
CA ILE A 35 -2.75 8.34 -19.04
C ILE A 35 -3.52 9.43 -19.80
N GLN A 36 -3.77 10.57 -19.14
CA GLN A 36 -4.41 11.72 -19.76
C GLN A 36 -3.65 12.21 -20.99
N GLY A 37 -4.36 12.50 -22.08
CA GLY A 37 -3.79 12.95 -23.34
C GLY A 37 -3.40 11.83 -24.30
N GLN A 38 -3.31 10.57 -23.85
CA GLN A 38 -3.06 9.43 -24.74
C GLN A 38 -4.23 9.23 -25.71
N LYS A 39 -3.92 8.97 -26.98
CA LYS A 39 -4.89 8.42 -27.92
C LYS A 39 -4.78 6.90 -27.86
N VAL A 40 -5.88 6.25 -27.51
CA VAL A 40 -5.90 4.81 -27.25
C VAL A 40 -6.87 4.09 -28.18
N ARG A 41 -6.51 2.87 -28.54
CA ARG A 41 -7.41 1.90 -29.17
C ARG A 41 -7.86 0.91 -28.11
N VAL A 42 -9.17 0.77 -27.93
CA VAL A 42 -9.73 -0.04 -26.83
C VAL A 42 -10.84 -0.96 -27.31
N ARG A 43 -10.97 -2.11 -26.66
CA ARG A 43 -12.05 -3.06 -26.89
C ARG A 43 -13.13 -2.90 -25.83
N VAL A 44 -14.34 -2.58 -26.26
CA VAL A 44 -15.49 -2.38 -25.36
C VAL A 44 -15.84 -3.69 -24.66
N GLY A 45 -15.84 -3.66 -23.32
CA GLY A 45 -16.19 -4.76 -22.44
C GLY A 45 -17.59 -4.62 -21.86
N LYS A 46 -17.69 -4.54 -20.53
CA LYS A 46 -18.96 -4.46 -19.80
C LYS A 46 -19.61 -3.09 -20.00
N LYS A 47 -20.93 -3.06 -20.19
CA LYS A 47 -21.71 -1.82 -20.36
C LYS A 47 -22.77 -1.70 -19.26
N ARG A 48 -22.96 -0.49 -18.73
CA ARG A 48 -24.01 -0.14 -17.77
C ARG A 48 -24.50 1.29 -18.05
N ALA A 49 -25.72 1.43 -18.55
CA ALA A 49 -26.31 2.72 -18.96
C ALA A 49 -25.37 3.51 -19.89
N LYS A 50 -25.01 4.76 -19.55
CA LYS A 50 -24.06 5.62 -20.29
C LYS A 50 -22.59 5.45 -19.87
N LYS A 51 -22.25 4.31 -19.24
CA LYS A 51 -20.88 3.97 -18.82
C LYS A 51 -20.45 2.60 -19.36
N ALA A 52 -19.23 2.49 -19.85
CA ALA A 52 -18.64 1.23 -20.28
C ALA A 52 -17.24 1.04 -19.69
N GLU A 53 -16.86 -0.20 -19.43
CA GLU A 53 -15.49 -0.60 -19.19
C GLU A 53 -14.90 -1.17 -20.47
N ALA A 54 -13.68 -0.78 -20.82
CA ALA A 54 -12.97 -1.26 -21.99
C ALA A 54 -11.55 -1.73 -21.64
N THR A 55 -11.04 -2.67 -22.43
CA THR A 55 -9.67 -3.17 -22.33
C THR A 55 -8.80 -2.37 -23.28
N LEU A 56 -7.71 -1.79 -22.77
CA LEU A 56 -6.68 -1.15 -23.58
C LEU A 56 -6.06 -2.19 -24.52
N LEU A 57 -6.06 -1.92 -25.82
CA LEU A 57 -5.37 -2.74 -26.81
C LEU A 57 -4.01 -2.15 -27.14
N GLU A 58 -3.99 -0.83 -27.35
CA GLU A 58 -2.83 -0.11 -27.87
C GLU A 58 -2.93 1.36 -27.49
N VAL A 59 -1.78 1.96 -27.18
CA VAL A 59 -1.61 3.42 -27.17
C VAL A 59 -1.17 3.82 -28.57
N VAL A 60 -2.07 4.45 -29.31
CA VAL A 60 -1.86 4.83 -30.72
C VAL A 60 -0.96 6.05 -30.82
N GLU A 61 -1.18 7.04 -29.95
CA GLU A 61 -0.32 8.20 -29.79
C GLU A 61 -0.10 8.43 -28.28
N PRO A 62 1.17 8.60 -27.83
CA PRO A 62 1.46 8.92 -26.44
C PRO A 62 0.90 10.30 -26.08
N SER A 63 0.72 10.54 -24.78
CA SER A 63 0.39 11.87 -24.28
C SER A 63 1.54 12.85 -24.58
N PRO A 64 1.25 14.13 -24.85
CA PRO A 64 2.28 15.16 -25.00
C PRO A 64 3.20 15.29 -23.79
N ASP A 65 2.74 14.83 -22.63
CA ASP A 65 3.47 14.87 -21.37
C ASP A 65 4.38 13.65 -21.15
N GLU A 66 4.31 12.64 -22.02
CA GLU A 66 5.13 11.44 -21.87
C GLU A 66 6.56 11.64 -22.37
N LEU A 67 7.50 11.13 -21.58
CA LEU A 67 8.90 10.96 -21.87
C LEU A 67 9.19 9.51 -22.33
N PRO A 68 10.31 9.26 -23.03
CA PRO A 68 10.78 7.91 -23.29
C PRO A 68 10.92 7.10 -21.99
N SER A 69 10.47 5.84 -22.01
CA SER A 69 10.57 5.00 -20.83
C SER A 69 12.02 4.54 -20.60
N PRO A 70 12.55 4.63 -19.37
CA PRO A 70 13.83 4.04 -19.00
C PRO A 70 13.78 2.52 -18.83
N CYS A 71 12.59 1.89 -18.90
CA CYS A 71 12.42 0.44 -18.74
C CYS A 71 11.94 -0.17 -20.07
N PRO A 72 12.64 -1.20 -20.60
CA PRO A 72 12.25 -1.83 -21.87
C PRO A 72 10.93 -2.60 -21.78
N GLN A 73 10.51 -2.98 -20.57
CA GLN A 73 9.27 -3.70 -20.32
C GLN A 73 8.07 -2.80 -19.99
N PHE A 74 8.24 -1.47 -19.99
CA PHE A 74 7.12 -0.57 -19.70
C PHE A 74 5.98 -0.75 -20.69
N GLY A 75 4.74 -0.62 -20.19
CA GLY A 75 3.53 -0.91 -20.98
C GLY A 75 3.17 -2.40 -21.06
N LYS A 76 4.15 -3.31 -21.02
CA LYS A 76 3.94 -4.77 -20.95
C LYS A 76 3.86 -5.27 -19.51
N CYS A 77 4.84 -4.91 -18.67
CA CYS A 77 4.97 -5.36 -17.28
C CYS A 77 3.88 -4.76 -16.38
N GLY A 78 3.38 -5.55 -15.42
CA GLY A 78 2.37 -5.15 -14.45
C GLY A 78 2.83 -4.16 -13.36
N GLY A 79 4.14 -3.91 -13.23
CA GLY A 79 4.71 -3.20 -12.09
C GLY A 79 4.54 -1.67 -12.11
N CYS A 80 4.90 -1.02 -13.22
CA CYS A 80 4.90 0.45 -13.34
C CYS A 80 3.76 0.92 -14.24
N THR A 81 3.22 2.09 -13.96
CA THR A 81 2.07 2.74 -14.60
C THR A 81 2.39 4.12 -15.15
N TYR A 82 3.08 4.95 -14.37
CA TYR A 82 3.34 6.36 -14.67
C TYR A 82 4.82 6.63 -15.02
N LEU A 83 5.60 5.59 -15.30
CA LEU A 83 7.06 5.69 -15.54
C LEU A 83 7.45 6.60 -16.70
N THR A 84 6.54 6.84 -17.64
CA THR A 84 6.73 7.77 -18.77
C THR A 84 6.36 9.21 -18.41
N LEU A 85 5.76 9.49 -17.26
CA LEU A 85 5.47 10.86 -16.85
C LEU A 85 6.69 11.48 -16.15
N PRO A 86 6.92 12.80 -16.32
CA PRO A 86 7.72 13.57 -15.38
C PRO A 86 7.22 13.35 -13.95
N TYR A 87 8.15 13.21 -13.00
CA TYR A 87 7.79 12.80 -11.64
C TYR A 87 6.88 13.81 -10.91
N ASP A 88 7.08 15.10 -11.16
CA ASP A 88 6.22 16.18 -10.67
C ASP A 88 4.77 16.04 -11.17
N LYS A 89 4.58 15.58 -12.41
CA LYS A 89 3.24 15.30 -12.97
C LYS A 89 2.60 14.07 -12.35
N GLU A 90 3.37 13.03 -12.04
CA GLU A 90 2.87 11.88 -11.28
C GLU A 90 2.37 12.31 -9.89
N LEU A 91 3.17 13.09 -9.16
CA LEU A 91 2.80 13.59 -7.83
C LEU A 91 1.53 14.44 -7.89
N ALA A 92 1.46 15.39 -8.83
CA ALA A 92 0.28 16.23 -9.02
C ALA A 92 -0.97 15.40 -9.33
N LEU A 93 -0.84 14.40 -10.22
CA LEU A 93 -1.93 13.48 -10.56
C LEU A 93 -2.42 12.71 -9.33
N LYS A 94 -1.50 12.10 -8.57
CA LYS A 94 -1.82 11.35 -7.34
C LYS A 94 -2.50 12.24 -6.31
N GLN A 95 -1.98 13.45 -6.08
CA GLN A 95 -2.56 14.41 -5.14
C GLN A 95 -4.01 14.75 -5.50
N VAL A 96 -4.27 15.13 -6.76
CA VAL A 96 -5.64 15.45 -7.21
C VAL A 96 -6.57 14.25 -7.06
N GLN A 97 -6.10 13.04 -7.39
CA GLN A 97 -6.88 11.82 -7.25
C GLN A 97 -7.25 11.50 -5.80
N VAL A 98 -6.29 11.61 -4.87
CA VAL A 98 -6.53 11.41 -3.43
C VAL A 98 -7.50 12.47 -2.90
N MET A 99 -7.27 13.75 -3.21
CA MET A 99 -8.15 14.83 -2.75
C MET A 99 -9.60 14.62 -3.21
N ARG A 100 -9.82 14.20 -4.47
CA ARG A 100 -11.17 13.89 -4.98
C ARG A 100 -11.82 12.72 -4.24
N LEU A 101 -11.06 11.68 -3.93
CA LEU A 101 -11.58 10.54 -3.15
C LEU A 101 -11.96 10.94 -1.73
N LEU A 102 -11.07 11.65 -1.03
CA LEU A 102 -11.31 12.11 0.33
C LEU A 102 -12.52 13.06 0.37
N GLN A 103 -12.60 14.02 -0.56
CA GLN A 103 -13.75 14.92 -0.66
C GLN A 103 -15.06 14.16 -0.88
N ALA A 104 -15.08 13.15 -1.75
CA ALA A 104 -16.26 12.31 -1.94
C ALA A 104 -16.67 11.55 -0.66
N GLY A 105 -15.69 11.11 0.14
CA GLY A 105 -15.93 10.52 1.46
C GLY A 105 -16.52 11.52 2.46
N LEU A 106 -16.02 12.76 2.48
CA LEU A 106 -16.57 13.85 3.31
C LEU A 106 -18.02 14.18 2.90
N ASP A 107 -18.29 14.29 1.60
CA ASP A 107 -19.62 14.62 1.07
C ASP A 107 -20.64 13.52 1.40
N GLU A 108 -20.22 12.25 1.37
CA GLU A 108 -21.03 11.13 1.84
C GLU A 108 -21.29 11.22 3.34
N GLY A 109 -20.26 11.48 4.16
CA GLY A 109 -20.43 11.68 5.60
C GLY A 109 -21.40 12.83 5.93
N ARG A 110 -21.27 13.96 5.23
CA ARG A 110 -22.20 15.10 5.33
C ARG A 110 -23.63 14.70 5.00
N ARG A 111 -23.84 13.93 3.92
CA ARG A 111 -25.17 13.42 3.54
C ARG A 111 -25.76 12.51 4.61
N ARG A 112 -24.96 11.63 5.21
CA ARG A 112 -25.40 10.74 6.28
C ARG A 112 -25.78 11.49 7.56
N LEU A 113 -24.97 12.46 7.97
CA LEU A 113 -25.31 13.34 9.11
C LEU A 113 -26.63 14.09 8.88
N ALA A 114 -26.83 14.66 7.69
CA ALA A 114 -28.07 15.36 7.36
C ALA A 114 -29.30 14.44 7.40
N ALA A 115 -29.14 13.17 7.01
CA ALA A 115 -30.21 12.17 7.09
C ALA A 115 -30.55 11.81 8.56
N GLN A 116 -29.55 11.68 9.43
CA GLN A 116 -29.74 11.40 10.86
C GLN A 116 -30.43 12.55 11.61
N SER A 117 -30.11 13.81 11.28
CA SER A 117 -30.82 14.97 11.84
C SER A 117 -32.30 14.98 11.43
N ALA A 118 -32.59 14.70 10.16
CA ALA A 118 -33.97 14.69 9.66
C ALA A 118 -34.84 13.60 10.30
N THR A 119 -34.26 12.46 10.69
CA THR A 119 -34.98 11.42 11.45
C THR A 119 -35.22 11.81 12.91
N ARG A 120 -34.28 12.51 13.56
CA ARG A 120 -34.45 12.99 14.95
C ARG A 120 -35.50 14.10 15.04
N ASP A 121 -35.52 15.02 14.07
CA ASP A 121 -36.53 16.08 14.00
C ASP A 121 -37.97 15.51 13.81
N ALA A 122 -38.11 14.34 13.16
CA ALA A 122 -39.40 13.65 13.00
C ALA A 122 -39.85 12.89 14.27
N GLU A 123 -38.92 12.51 15.15
CA GLU A 123 -39.19 11.87 16.44
C GLU A 123 -39.41 12.89 17.57
N ASP A 124 -38.70 14.03 17.54
CA ASP A 124 -38.78 15.11 18.55
C ASP A 124 -39.94 16.09 18.32
N GLU A 125 -40.70 15.99 17.21
CA GLU A 125 -41.91 16.79 16.95
C GLU A 125 -43.05 16.57 17.98
N GLN A 126 -42.88 15.64 18.95
CA GLN A 126 -43.80 15.46 20.08
C GLN A 126 -43.41 16.20 21.38
N THR A 127 -42.26 16.87 21.46
CA THR A 127 -41.87 17.62 22.68
C THR A 127 -41.16 18.96 22.40
N LEU A 128 -41.97 20.02 22.48
CA LEU A 128 -41.68 21.38 22.99
C LEU A 128 -40.84 22.40 22.18
N SER A 129 -41.51 23.55 22.03
CA SER A 129 -41.06 24.95 22.12
C SER A 129 -39.80 25.42 21.39
N SER A 130 -40.08 26.31 20.45
CA SER A 130 -39.19 27.15 19.66
C SER A 130 -38.29 28.08 20.48
N GLU A 131 -36.98 27.92 20.31
CA GLU A 131 -36.05 29.07 20.28
C GLU A 131 -35.28 29.07 18.93
N PRO A 132 -35.20 30.22 18.24
CA PRO A 132 -34.55 30.33 16.94
C PRO A 132 -33.03 30.54 17.10
N GLY A 133 -32.29 29.45 17.23
CA GLY A 133 -30.83 29.43 17.06
C GLY A 133 -30.44 29.48 15.58
N GLY A 134 -29.51 30.37 15.24
CA GLY A 134 -29.18 30.83 13.89
C GLY A 134 -28.59 29.83 12.88
N LEU A 135 -28.61 30.29 11.62
CA LEU A 135 -28.35 29.65 10.33
C LEU A 135 -26.89 29.23 9.99
N GLY A 136 -26.08 28.78 10.95
CA GLY A 136 -24.70 28.31 10.67
C GLY A 136 -24.57 26.78 10.68
N HIS A 137 -23.52 26.22 10.07
CA HIS A 137 -22.96 24.87 10.34
C HIS A 137 -23.16 23.72 9.34
N LEU A 138 -23.58 23.93 8.08
CA LEU A 138 -23.42 22.90 7.05
C LEU A 138 -22.13 23.01 6.24
N ASP A 139 -21.36 24.09 6.39
CA ASP A 139 -20.15 24.35 5.62
C ASP A 139 -18.92 24.67 6.50
N GLU A 140 -18.57 23.71 7.35
CA GLU A 140 -17.39 23.80 8.21
C GLU A 140 -16.08 23.60 7.42
N PRO A 141 -14.96 24.25 7.82
CA PRO A 141 -13.68 24.13 7.11
C PRO A 141 -13.21 22.69 6.90
N TRP A 142 -13.40 21.81 7.88
CA TRP A 142 -12.98 20.41 7.80
C TRP A 142 -13.72 19.59 6.72
N MET A 143 -14.87 20.08 6.25
CA MET A 143 -15.63 19.45 5.15
C MET A 143 -14.99 19.67 3.78
N HIS A 144 -13.99 20.54 3.69
CA HIS A 144 -13.28 20.83 2.45
C HIS A 144 -11.87 20.27 2.56
N VAL A 145 -11.55 19.25 1.76
CA VAL A 145 -10.24 18.58 1.78
C VAL A 145 -9.08 19.57 1.66
N THR A 146 -9.25 20.65 0.89
CA THR A 146 -8.26 21.73 0.70
C THR A 146 -7.91 22.51 1.95
N ARG A 147 -8.63 22.32 3.07
CA ARG A 147 -8.41 23.06 4.32
C ARG A 147 -7.52 22.32 5.33
N TRP A 148 -7.36 21.01 5.18
CA TRP A 148 -6.60 20.16 6.11
C TRP A 148 -5.64 19.21 5.42
N PHE A 149 -5.79 18.99 4.11
CA PHE A 149 -4.89 18.14 3.34
C PHE A 149 -3.64 18.93 2.90
N GLU A 150 -2.48 18.49 3.35
CA GLU A 150 -1.20 19.20 3.21
C GLU A 150 -0.48 18.90 1.90
N GLY A 151 -1.00 17.97 1.09
CA GLY A 151 -0.46 17.60 -0.22
C GLY A 151 0.13 16.20 -0.24
N ILE A 152 1.07 15.96 -1.16
CA ILE A 152 1.82 14.71 -1.28
C ILE A 152 3.31 14.96 -1.11
N HIS A 153 3.97 14.15 -0.29
CA HIS A 153 5.42 14.12 -0.16
C HIS A 153 6.02 13.21 -1.23
N ALA A 154 7.01 13.76 -1.94
CA ALA A 154 7.83 13.04 -2.89
C ALA A 154 8.64 11.93 -2.22
N SER A 155 8.91 10.85 -2.95
CA SER A 155 9.88 9.85 -2.52
C SER A 155 11.29 10.42 -2.62
N PRO A 156 12.17 10.22 -1.61
CA PRO A 156 13.57 10.62 -1.70
C PRO A 156 14.32 9.93 -2.84
N ARG A 157 13.87 8.73 -3.24
CA ARG A 157 14.49 7.92 -4.29
C ARG A 157 13.40 7.39 -5.21
N ILE A 158 13.47 7.79 -6.49
CA ILE A 158 12.48 7.41 -7.51
C ILE A 158 12.88 6.19 -8.35
N PHE A 159 14.16 5.81 -8.34
CA PHE A 159 14.67 4.60 -9.00
C PHE A 159 15.52 3.79 -8.02
N GLY A 160 15.48 2.46 -8.09
CA GLY A 160 16.17 1.59 -7.14
C GLY A 160 15.73 1.76 -5.69
N PHE A 161 14.49 2.20 -5.46
CA PHE A 161 13.94 2.40 -4.11
C PHE A 161 13.37 1.12 -3.51
N ARG A 162 13.07 0.13 -4.34
CA ARG A 162 12.31 -1.04 -3.93
C ARG A 162 13.21 -2.08 -3.29
N ASN A 163 12.99 -2.34 -1.99
CA ASN A 163 13.80 -3.22 -1.15
C ASN A 163 13.28 -4.68 -1.06
N LYS A 164 12.20 -5.01 -1.77
CA LYS A 164 11.67 -6.38 -1.91
C LYS A 164 11.13 -6.60 -3.32
N MET A 165 11.60 -7.66 -3.94
CA MET A 165 11.02 -8.21 -5.16
C MET A 165 10.82 -9.71 -5.04
N GLU A 166 9.77 -10.17 -5.69
CA GLU A 166 9.49 -11.57 -5.93
C GLU A 166 9.34 -11.72 -7.45
N PHE A 167 10.30 -12.40 -8.05
CA PHE A 167 10.34 -12.66 -9.49
C PHE A 167 9.87 -14.08 -9.75
N THR A 168 9.18 -14.29 -10.86
CA THR A 168 8.67 -15.59 -11.29
C THR A 168 9.53 -16.13 -12.43
N PHE A 169 9.90 -17.40 -12.36
CA PHE A 169 10.48 -18.13 -13.48
C PHE A 169 9.39 -18.52 -14.47
N GLY A 170 9.64 -18.33 -15.76
CA GLY A 170 8.68 -18.66 -16.82
C GLY A 170 9.25 -18.42 -18.20
N ASP A 171 8.37 -18.08 -19.15
CA ASP A 171 8.73 -17.71 -20.52
C ASP A 171 8.00 -16.40 -20.92
N GLU A 172 8.62 -15.57 -21.78
CA GLU A 172 7.94 -14.37 -22.32
C GLU A 172 6.87 -14.74 -23.35
N VAL A 173 7.11 -15.86 -24.03
CA VAL A 173 6.23 -16.47 -25.03
C VAL A 173 6.26 -17.97 -24.80
N LYS A 174 5.12 -18.63 -25.01
CA LYS A 174 4.96 -20.07 -24.82
C LYS A 174 6.09 -20.87 -25.49
N ASP A 175 6.70 -21.76 -24.71
CA ASP A 175 7.80 -22.65 -25.12
C ASP A 175 9.08 -21.87 -25.50
N GLY A 176 9.20 -20.63 -25.03
CA GLY A 176 10.36 -19.76 -25.21
C GLY A 176 11.50 -20.06 -24.23
N PRO A 177 12.59 -19.27 -24.29
CA PRO A 177 13.71 -19.42 -23.36
C PRO A 177 13.31 -19.08 -21.92
N LEU A 178 14.03 -19.68 -20.95
CA LEU A 178 13.86 -19.38 -19.52
C LEU A 178 14.00 -17.88 -19.26
N THR A 179 12.95 -17.32 -18.68
CA THR A 179 12.82 -15.91 -18.33
C THR A 179 12.61 -15.80 -16.82
N LEU A 180 13.18 -14.76 -16.20
CA LEU A 180 12.97 -14.46 -14.79
C LEU A 180 12.53 -13.01 -14.65
N GLY A 181 11.33 -12.80 -14.11
CA GLY A 181 10.82 -11.45 -13.97
C GLY A 181 9.40 -11.33 -13.46
N MET A 182 8.63 -10.43 -14.05
CA MET A 182 7.30 -10.04 -13.57
C MET A 182 6.20 -10.46 -14.54
N HIS A 183 5.02 -10.80 -14.03
CA HIS A 183 3.86 -11.07 -14.88
C HIS A 183 3.50 -9.90 -15.81
N ARG A 184 3.20 -10.26 -17.07
CA ARG A 184 2.68 -9.31 -18.06
C ARG A 184 1.29 -8.81 -17.66
N ARG A 185 0.96 -7.57 -18.02
CA ARG A 185 -0.37 -7.01 -17.76
C ARG A 185 -1.46 -7.86 -18.42
N GLY A 186 -2.39 -8.34 -17.59
CA GLY A 186 -3.54 -9.11 -18.06
C GLY A 186 -3.22 -10.56 -18.42
N SER A 187 -1.99 -11.02 -18.19
CA SER A 187 -1.59 -12.42 -18.32
C SER A 187 -0.87 -12.85 -17.05
N TYR A 188 -1.24 -14.00 -16.52
CA TYR A 188 -0.49 -14.60 -15.41
C TYR A 188 0.54 -15.62 -15.92
N HIS A 189 0.59 -15.88 -17.23
CA HIS A 189 1.46 -16.92 -17.80
C HIS A 189 2.73 -16.33 -18.40
N ASP A 190 2.60 -15.18 -19.06
CA ASP A 190 3.71 -14.56 -19.77
C ASP A 190 4.55 -13.71 -18.81
N ILE A 191 5.85 -13.97 -18.76
CA ILE A 191 6.79 -13.27 -17.89
C ILE A 191 7.55 -12.20 -18.68
N CYS A 192 7.54 -10.97 -18.18
CA CYS A 192 8.38 -9.89 -18.66
C CYS A 192 9.73 -9.94 -17.94
N ASP A 193 10.82 -10.01 -18.69
CA ASP A 193 12.17 -10.08 -18.13
C ASP A 193 12.50 -8.89 -17.22
N ALA A 194 13.02 -9.15 -16.02
CA ALA A 194 13.31 -8.11 -15.04
C ALA A 194 14.79 -7.70 -14.95
N GLY A 195 15.64 -8.16 -15.87
CA GLY A 195 17.08 -7.89 -15.86
C GLY A 195 17.45 -6.40 -15.95
N GLU A 196 16.55 -5.55 -16.46
CA GLU A 196 16.73 -4.10 -16.57
C GLU A 196 15.69 -3.31 -15.76
N CYS A 197 15.11 -3.91 -14.72
CA CYS A 197 14.10 -3.27 -13.89
C CYS A 197 14.69 -2.06 -13.13
N VAL A 198 14.22 -0.85 -13.45
CA VAL A 198 14.78 0.41 -12.90
C VAL A 198 14.28 0.80 -11.51
N ILE A 199 13.22 0.16 -11.01
CA ILE A 199 12.69 0.45 -9.67
C ILE A 199 13.43 -0.29 -8.56
N VAL A 200 14.30 -1.23 -8.93
CA VAL A 200 15.16 -2.01 -8.04
C VAL A 200 16.61 -1.62 -8.26
N ASP A 201 17.44 -1.89 -7.26
CA ASP A 201 18.85 -1.52 -7.27
C ASP A 201 19.66 -2.30 -8.34
N SER A 202 20.87 -1.87 -8.67
CA SER A 202 21.77 -2.60 -9.61
C SER A 202 22.01 -4.03 -9.16
N ASP A 203 22.17 -4.27 -7.86
CA ASP A 203 22.43 -5.61 -7.34
C ASP A 203 21.30 -6.59 -7.63
N TYR A 204 20.05 -6.15 -7.55
CA TYR A 204 18.90 -6.97 -7.97
C TYR A 204 19.03 -7.43 -9.42
N ARG A 205 19.38 -6.50 -10.30
CA ARG A 205 19.49 -6.78 -11.74
C ARG A 205 20.64 -7.73 -12.01
N GLN A 206 21.76 -7.59 -11.31
CA GLN A 206 22.88 -8.52 -11.40
C GLN A 206 22.46 -9.93 -10.95
N ILE A 207 21.85 -10.04 -9.76
CA ILE A 207 21.38 -11.32 -9.21
C ILE A 207 20.36 -11.98 -10.16
N VAL A 208 19.35 -11.25 -10.62
CA VAL A 208 18.31 -11.79 -11.53
C VAL A 208 18.93 -12.30 -12.84
N ASN A 209 19.83 -11.53 -13.45
CA ASN A 209 20.46 -11.93 -14.71
C ASN A 209 21.36 -13.17 -14.53
N GLU A 210 22.12 -13.22 -13.44
CA GLU A 210 23.00 -14.36 -13.14
C GLU A 210 22.18 -15.60 -12.81
N THR A 211 21.17 -15.50 -11.94
CA THR A 211 20.26 -16.60 -11.62
C THR A 211 19.59 -17.16 -12.88
N ARG A 212 19.08 -16.29 -13.77
CA ARG A 212 18.47 -16.72 -15.04
C ARG A 212 19.48 -17.47 -15.90
N THR A 213 20.69 -16.94 -16.06
CA THR A 213 21.75 -17.53 -16.89
C THR A 213 22.19 -18.88 -16.33
N PHE A 214 22.47 -18.95 -15.02
CA PHE A 214 22.88 -20.16 -14.33
C PHE A 214 21.94 -21.35 -14.57
N PHE A 215 20.63 -21.11 -14.44
CA PHE A 215 19.60 -22.13 -14.62
C PHE A 215 19.31 -22.43 -16.09
N ALA A 216 19.36 -21.42 -16.96
CA ALA A 216 19.17 -21.61 -18.40
C ALA A 216 20.28 -22.48 -19.01
N ASP A 217 21.54 -22.22 -18.67
CA ASP A 217 22.70 -22.98 -19.16
C ASP A 217 22.66 -24.46 -18.72
N ARG A 218 22.01 -24.72 -17.59
CA ARG A 218 21.79 -26.07 -17.06
C ARG A 218 20.47 -26.69 -17.50
N SER A 219 19.66 -25.99 -18.30
CA SER A 219 18.35 -26.47 -18.77
C SER A 219 17.41 -26.90 -17.63
N VAL A 220 17.47 -26.21 -16.49
CA VAL A 220 16.59 -26.51 -15.35
C VAL A 220 15.18 -26.00 -15.65
N PRO A 221 14.13 -26.85 -15.58
CA PRO A 221 12.79 -26.45 -15.96
C PRO A 221 12.12 -25.58 -14.89
N PHE A 222 11.37 -24.58 -15.33
CA PHE A 222 10.46 -23.83 -14.45
C PHE A 222 9.11 -24.55 -14.29
N TYR A 223 8.39 -24.20 -13.25
CA TYR A 223 7.11 -24.82 -12.91
C TYR A 223 5.98 -24.33 -13.82
N HIS A 224 5.44 -25.24 -14.62
CA HIS A 224 4.26 -25.00 -15.45
C HIS A 224 2.97 -25.26 -14.66
N ARG A 225 2.34 -24.19 -14.17
CA ARG A 225 1.14 -24.29 -13.30
C ARG A 225 -0.02 -25.14 -13.85
N TYR A 226 -0.20 -25.18 -15.17
CA TYR A 226 -1.27 -26.01 -15.78
C TYR A 226 -0.95 -27.50 -15.79
N GLN A 227 0.31 -27.83 -16.03
CA GLN A 227 0.80 -29.22 -16.04
C GLN A 227 1.16 -29.69 -14.62
N GLN A 228 1.34 -28.73 -13.71
CA GLN A 228 1.82 -28.93 -12.33
C GLN A 228 3.18 -29.63 -12.29
N GLU A 229 4.03 -29.35 -13.28
CA GLU A 229 5.32 -30.00 -13.47
C GLU A 229 6.42 -28.94 -13.60
N GLY A 230 7.60 -29.23 -13.05
CA GLY A 230 8.78 -28.38 -13.12
C GLY A 230 9.33 -28.00 -11.75
N TYR A 231 10.51 -27.37 -11.73
CA TYR A 231 11.29 -27.15 -10.52
C TYR A 231 11.30 -25.70 -10.06
N LEU A 232 11.75 -24.76 -10.90
CA LEU A 232 11.93 -23.36 -10.52
C LEU A 232 10.58 -22.64 -10.43
N ARG A 233 10.32 -21.93 -9.33
CA ARG A 233 9.08 -21.14 -9.17
C ARG A 233 9.35 -19.65 -9.08
N HIS A 234 10.05 -19.24 -8.03
CA HIS A 234 10.28 -17.84 -7.74
C HIS A 234 11.72 -17.57 -7.30
N LEU A 235 12.15 -16.33 -7.50
CA LEU A 235 13.34 -15.78 -6.86
C LEU A 235 12.90 -14.55 -6.07
N LEU A 236 13.06 -14.61 -4.76
CA LEU A 236 12.84 -13.47 -3.88
C LEU A 236 14.18 -12.82 -3.56
N VAL A 237 14.25 -11.50 -3.73
CA VAL A 237 15.44 -10.71 -3.42
C VAL A 237 15.04 -9.54 -2.52
N ARG A 238 15.78 -9.36 -1.45
CA ARG A 238 15.65 -8.24 -0.51
C ARG A 238 16.99 -7.54 -0.39
N LYS A 239 16.99 -6.21 -0.41
CA LYS A 239 18.16 -5.37 -0.13
C LYS A 239 17.76 -4.23 0.77
N ALA A 240 18.34 -4.13 1.95
CA ALA A 240 18.16 -2.97 2.81
C ALA A 240 18.66 -1.69 2.12
N SER A 241 17.86 -0.65 2.24
CA SER A 241 18.11 0.67 1.67
C SER A 241 19.22 1.43 2.42
N HIS A 242 19.38 1.20 3.73
CA HIS A 242 20.36 1.93 4.56
C HIS A 242 21.59 1.09 4.89
N THR A 243 21.43 -0.21 5.20
CA THR A 243 22.58 -1.08 5.52
C THR A 243 23.22 -1.70 4.27
N GLY A 244 22.48 -1.82 3.17
CA GLY A 244 22.93 -2.49 1.96
C GLY A 244 22.93 -4.00 2.05
N GLU A 245 22.46 -4.60 3.16
CA GLU A 245 22.40 -6.06 3.31
C GLU A 245 21.41 -6.70 2.33
N ILE A 246 21.81 -7.81 1.73
CA ILE A 246 21.08 -8.53 0.69
C ILE A 246 20.75 -9.95 1.16
N LEU A 247 19.47 -10.30 1.04
CA LEU A 247 18.95 -11.65 1.28
C LEU A 247 18.30 -12.18 0.00
N ILE A 248 18.72 -13.36 -0.43
CA ILE A 248 18.20 -14.06 -1.60
C ILE A 248 17.50 -15.32 -1.13
N ASP A 249 16.34 -15.61 -1.70
CA ASP A 249 15.60 -16.82 -1.45
C ASP A 249 15.11 -17.43 -2.77
N LEU A 250 15.66 -18.61 -3.09
CA LEU A 250 15.29 -19.39 -4.26
C LEU A 250 14.11 -20.30 -3.88
N VAL A 251 12.99 -20.15 -4.58
CA VAL A 251 11.78 -20.93 -4.31
C VAL A 251 11.59 -21.97 -5.41
N THR A 252 11.52 -23.25 -5.02
CA THR A 252 11.34 -24.38 -5.95
C THR A 252 10.22 -25.32 -5.50
N THR A 253 9.79 -26.21 -6.38
CA THR A 253 8.99 -27.38 -5.99
C THR A 253 9.89 -28.46 -5.37
N SER A 254 9.29 -29.50 -4.81
CA SER A 254 9.99 -30.72 -4.40
C SER A 254 10.29 -31.69 -5.55
N GLN A 255 9.97 -31.33 -6.80
CA GLN A 255 10.05 -32.23 -7.97
C GLN A 255 11.49 -32.38 -8.50
N THR A 256 12.43 -32.87 -7.69
CA THR A 256 13.84 -32.99 -8.08
C THR A 256 14.09 -33.97 -9.24
N GLY A 257 13.16 -34.90 -9.51
CA GLY A 257 13.27 -35.86 -10.61
C GLY A 257 13.27 -35.25 -12.02
N VAL A 258 12.90 -33.97 -12.16
CA VAL A 258 12.94 -33.25 -13.44
C VAL A 258 14.30 -32.58 -13.70
N LEU A 259 15.24 -32.62 -12.75
CA LEU A 259 16.57 -32.02 -12.89
C LEU A 259 17.41 -32.80 -13.93
N PRO A 260 18.10 -32.11 -14.85
CA PRO A 260 18.80 -32.76 -15.96
C PRO A 260 20.15 -33.33 -15.51
N GLY A 261 20.13 -34.58 -15.04
CA GLY A 261 21.35 -35.37 -14.79
C GLY A 261 22.22 -34.84 -13.63
N MET A 262 21.63 -34.09 -12.69
CA MET A 262 22.32 -33.55 -11.54
C MET A 262 21.48 -33.65 -10.27
N GLU A 263 22.14 -33.92 -9.14
CA GLU A 263 21.50 -33.92 -7.82
C GLU A 263 21.24 -32.48 -7.35
N GLU A 264 20.10 -32.28 -6.68
CA GLU A 264 19.66 -30.98 -6.16
C GLU A 264 20.75 -30.31 -5.29
N GLU A 265 21.36 -31.06 -4.37
CA GLU A 265 22.41 -30.55 -3.48
C GLU A 265 23.61 -29.98 -4.26
N THR A 266 23.98 -30.61 -5.37
CA THR A 266 25.08 -30.12 -6.22
C THR A 266 24.67 -28.88 -7.00
N LEU A 267 23.45 -28.86 -7.55
CA LEU A 267 22.90 -27.70 -8.23
C LEU A 267 22.85 -26.47 -7.30
N LEU A 268 22.37 -26.65 -6.07
CA LEU A 268 22.25 -25.57 -5.09
C LEU A 268 23.62 -25.06 -4.61
N ARG A 269 24.58 -25.96 -4.38
CA ARG A 269 25.96 -25.57 -4.04
C ARG A 269 26.63 -24.77 -5.15
N ASP A 270 26.48 -25.21 -6.40
CA ASP A 270 27.02 -24.50 -7.57
C ASP A 270 26.35 -23.13 -7.74
N TYR A 271 25.04 -23.04 -7.48
CA TYR A 271 24.28 -21.79 -7.51
C TYR A 271 24.77 -20.81 -6.45
N VAL A 272 24.98 -21.28 -5.22
CA VAL A 272 25.54 -20.46 -4.13
C VAL A 272 26.91 -19.90 -4.52
N SER A 273 27.82 -20.73 -5.05
CA SER A 273 29.13 -20.27 -5.50
C SER A 273 29.01 -19.20 -6.59
N CYS A 274 28.13 -19.43 -7.57
CA CYS A 274 27.89 -18.50 -8.67
C CYS A 274 27.40 -17.13 -8.19
N ILE A 275 26.47 -17.09 -7.24
CA ILE A 275 25.99 -15.84 -6.65
C ILE A 275 27.05 -15.15 -5.78
N GLN A 276 27.87 -15.91 -5.04
CA GLN A 276 28.94 -15.35 -4.22
C GLN A 276 30.06 -14.70 -5.05
N ASP A 277 30.26 -15.12 -6.31
CA ASP A 277 31.25 -14.56 -7.22
C ASP A 277 30.80 -13.22 -7.85
N LEU A 278 29.54 -12.82 -7.65
CA LEU A 278 29.02 -11.54 -8.11
C LEU A 278 29.67 -10.37 -7.37
N HIS A 279 29.99 -9.32 -8.12
CA HIS A 279 30.48 -8.05 -7.57
C HIS A 279 29.28 -7.15 -7.25
N LEU A 280 28.72 -7.31 -6.06
CA LEU A 280 27.59 -6.53 -5.56
C LEU A 280 28.07 -5.29 -4.81
N GLU A 281 27.29 -4.20 -4.89
CA GLU A 281 27.54 -2.99 -4.09
C GLU A 281 27.13 -3.19 -2.62
N GLY A 282 26.08 -3.99 -2.38
CA GLY A 282 25.61 -4.38 -1.06
C GLY A 282 26.32 -5.61 -0.50
N GLU A 283 26.00 -5.94 0.75
CA GLU A 283 26.55 -7.10 1.44
C GLU A 283 25.60 -8.29 1.33
N LEU A 284 26.04 -9.38 0.67
CA LEU A 284 25.27 -10.63 0.65
C LEU A 284 25.31 -11.29 2.03
N THR A 285 24.19 -11.28 2.75
CA THR A 285 24.10 -11.84 4.11
C THR A 285 23.48 -13.21 4.15
N GLY A 286 22.71 -13.60 3.13
CA GLY A 286 22.19 -14.96 3.04
C GLY A 286 21.65 -15.36 1.67
N ILE A 287 21.76 -16.67 1.41
CA ILE A 287 21.09 -17.35 0.30
C ILE A 287 20.28 -18.49 0.90
N LEU A 288 18.99 -18.50 0.60
CA LEU A 288 18.02 -19.44 1.13
C LEU A 288 17.41 -20.27 0.00
N HIS A 289 16.87 -21.41 0.39
CA HIS A 289 16.10 -22.28 -0.48
C HIS A 289 14.80 -22.68 0.21
N THR A 290 13.68 -22.22 -0.34
CA THR A 290 12.34 -22.55 0.16
C THR A 290 11.63 -23.50 -0.79
N LYS A 291 11.04 -24.56 -0.22
CA LYS A 291 10.16 -25.48 -0.96
C LYS A 291 8.72 -24.97 -0.93
N CYS A 292 8.05 -25.05 -2.08
CA CYS A 292 6.66 -24.65 -2.27
C CYS A 292 5.98 -25.52 -3.33
N ASP A 293 5.21 -26.52 -2.90
CA ASP A 293 4.38 -27.38 -3.76
C ASP A 293 2.94 -26.88 -3.91
N SER A 294 2.57 -25.82 -3.16
CA SER A 294 1.28 -25.15 -3.30
C SER A 294 0.91 -24.84 -4.77
N ILE A 295 -0.34 -25.15 -5.13
CA ILE A 295 -0.90 -24.84 -6.46
C ILE A 295 -1.11 -23.34 -6.63
N ALA A 296 -1.29 -22.61 -5.52
CA ALA A 296 -1.43 -21.16 -5.57
C ALA A 296 -0.12 -20.51 -6.03
N ASP A 297 -0.23 -19.35 -6.68
CA ASP A 297 0.93 -18.56 -7.11
C ASP A 297 1.61 -17.81 -5.95
N VAL A 298 1.02 -17.88 -4.75
CA VAL A 298 1.59 -17.32 -3.53
C VAL A 298 2.60 -18.32 -2.99
N VAL A 299 3.82 -17.84 -2.67
CA VAL A 299 4.83 -18.65 -2.00
C VAL A 299 4.30 -19.06 -0.63
N SER A 300 4.10 -20.36 -0.45
CA SER A 300 3.84 -20.98 0.84
C SER A 300 5.14 -21.58 1.33
N ASP A 301 5.63 -21.15 2.48
CA ASP A 301 6.83 -21.72 3.10
C ASP A 301 6.50 -23.12 3.64
N GLU A 302 6.91 -24.15 2.90
CA GLU A 302 6.78 -25.56 3.31
C GLU A 302 8.10 -26.11 3.85
N GLY A 303 9.07 -25.22 4.11
CA GLY A 303 10.41 -25.53 4.60
C GLY A 303 11.45 -24.67 3.91
N THR A 304 12.23 -23.93 4.71
CA THR A 304 13.30 -23.05 4.24
C THR A 304 14.65 -23.50 4.81
N GLU A 305 15.61 -23.76 3.92
CA GLU A 305 17.00 -24.08 4.25
C GLU A 305 17.90 -22.85 4.04
N ILE A 306 18.84 -22.64 4.95
CA ILE A 306 19.90 -21.62 4.78
C ILE A 306 21.07 -22.27 4.04
N LEU A 307 21.23 -21.94 2.77
CA LEU A 307 22.34 -22.44 1.95
C LEU A 307 23.65 -21.66 2.23
N TYR A 308 23.53 -20.38 2.58
CA TYR A 308 24.65 -19.52 2.90
C TYR A 308 24.25 -18.45 3.93
N GLY A 309 25.16 -18.14 4.86
CA GLY A 309 25.02 -17.00 5.76
C GLY A 309 23.89 -17.17 6.78
N ARG A 310 22.90 -16.26 6.74
CA ARG A 310 21.79 -16.19 7.69
C ARG A 310 20.43 -15.99 7.02
N GLY A 311 19.35 -16.35 7.72
CA GLY A 311 17.96 -16.27 7.25
C GLY A 311 17.29 -14.89 7.30
N TYR A 312 18.05 -13.82 7.49
CA TYR A 312 17.50 -12.46 7.66
C TYR A 312 18.49 -11.40 7.19
N PHE A 313 17.95 -10.21 6.91
CA PHE A 313 18.74 -8.99 6.74
C PHE A 313 18.30 -7.93 7.77
N GLU A 314 19.20 -7.01 8.08
CA GLU A 314 18.93 -5.87 8.95
C GLU A 314 18.68 -4.62 8.12
N GLU A 315 17.62 -3.89 8.45
CA GLU A 315 17.35 -2.55 7.92
C GLU A 315 17.33 -1.53 9.06
N SER A 316 17.68 -0.27 8.76
CA SER A 316 17.50 0.82 9.71
C SER A 316 16.40 1.79 9.26
N LEU A 317 15.55 2.20 10.19
CA LEU A 317 14.57 3.26 10.00
C LEU A 317 14.61 4.20 11.20
N LEU A 318 14.86 5.49 10.97
CA LEU A 318 14.82 6.54 11.99
C LEU A 318 15.65 6.20 13.26
N GLY A 319 16.79 5.52 13.08
CA GLY A 319 17.71 5.14 14.16
C GLY A 319 17.39 3.82 14.87
N LEU A 320 16.27 3.17 14.53
CA LEU A 320 15.96 1.81 14.97
C LEU A 320 16.48 0.78 13.96
N LYS A 321 16.74 -0.44 14.42
CA LYS A 321 17.16 -1.57 13.61
C LYS A 321 16.06 -2.64 13.58
N PHE A 322 15.75 -3.14 12.40
CA PHE A 322 14.75 -4.16 12.19
C PHE A 322 15.37 -5.37 11.51
N VAL A 323 15.23 -6.53 12.14
CA VAL A 323 15.53 -7.82 11.51
C VAL A 323 14.32 -8.25 10.70
N VAL A 324 14.56 -8.55 9.42
CA VAL A 324 13.51 -8.89 8.45
C VAL A 324 13.87 -10.19 7.74
N THR A 325 12.92 -11.14 7.72
CA THR A 325 13.05 -12.45 7.04
C THR A 325 12.47 -12.40 5.62
N PRO A 326 12.58 -13.46 4.79
CA PRO A 326 12.12 -13.48 3.39
C PRO A 326 10.63 -13.23 3.19
N PHE A 327 9.80 -13.67 4.14
CA PHE A 327 8.34 -13.59 4.01
C PHE A 327 7.69 -12.53 4.90
N SER A 328 8.38 -12.06 5.95
CA SER A 328 7.86 -10.98 6.80
C SER A 328 7.52 -9.72 6.01
N PHE A 329 6.40 -9.09 6.36
CA PHE A 329 6.04 -7.79 5.81
C PHE A 329 6.99 -6.72 6.34
N PHE A 330 7.46 -5.88 5.43
CA PHE A 330 8.24 -4.68 5.71
C PHE A 330 7.99 -3.69 4.57
N GLN A 331 8.04 -2.39 4.87
CA GLN A 331 7.76 -1.36 3.88
C GLN A 331 8.69 -1.48 2.67
N THR A 332 8.14 -1.51 1.46
CA THR A 332 8.93 -1.80 0.25
C THR A 332 9.84 -0.64 -0.19
N ASN A 333 9.65 0.55 0.37
CA ASN A 333 10.45 1.75 0.13
C ASN A 333 10.82 2.34 1.49
N SER A 334 12.00 2.02 2.01
CA SER A 334 12.45 2.47 3.34
C SER A 334 12.54 4.00 3.40
N TYR A 335 13.05 4.64 2.34
CA TYR A 335 13.21 6.10 2.29
C TYR A 335 11.87 6.86 2.41
N SER A 336 10.84 6.42 1.68
CA SER A 336 9.50 7.02 1.80
C SER A 336 8.82 6.63 3.12
N ALA A 337 9.09 5.44 3.66
CA ALA A 337 8.56 5.01 4.95
C ALA A 337 9.07 5.90 6.11
N GLU A 338 10.33 6.32 6.09
CA GLU A 338 10.87 7.26 7.08
C GLU A 338 10.12 8.59 7.09
N ILE A 339 9.72 9.10 5.92
CA ILE A 339 8.89 10.31 5.80
C ILE A 339 7.52 10.07 6.43
N LEU A 340 6.84 8.97 6.03
CA LEU A 340 5.52 8.61 6.56
C LEU A 340 5.53 8.52 8.09
N TYR A 341 6.52 7.83 8.65
CA TYR A 341 6.62 7.64 10.09
C TYR A 341 7.02 8.92 10.84
N THR A 342 7.84 9.77 10.22
CA THR A 342 8.14 11.10 10.77
C THR A 342 6.86 11.94 10.88
N ILE A 343 6.04 11.95 9.84
CA ILE A 343 4.75 12.66 9.82
C ILE A 343 3.79 12.05 10.86
N ALA A 344 3.67 10.72 10.91
CA ALA A 344 2.86 10.03 11.91
C ALA A 344 3.24 10.43 13.34
N ARG A 345 4.55 10.44 13.65
CA ARG A 345 5.06 10.88 14.95
C ARG A 345 4.79 12.36 15.20
N GLN A 346 4.92 13.21 14.19
CA GLN A 346 4.59 14.64 14.30
C GLN A 346 3.11 14.84 14.65
N TYR A 347 2.20 14.25 13.88
CA TYR A 347 0.76 14.34 14.12
C TYR A 347 0.37 13.82 15.50
N ILE A 348 0.91 12.67 15.93
CA ILE A 348 0.69 12.15 17.28
C ILE A 348 1.20 13.14 18.32
N THR A 349 2.45 13.60 18.17
CA THR A 349 3.07 14.53 19.12
C THR A 349 2.25 15.80 19.25
N GLU A 350 1.79 16.39 18.14
CA GLU A 350 0.96 17.58 18.12
C GLU A 350 -0.42 17.35 18.73
N ALA A 351 -1.08 16.24 18.40
CA ALA A 351 -2.37 15.87 18.97
C ALA A 351 -2.31 15.69 20.49
N VAL A 352 -1.20 15.16 21.01
CA VAL A 352 -1.02 14.90 22.44
C VAL A 352 -0.29 16.02 23.19
N LYS A 353 0.04 17.15 22.52
CA LYS A 353 0.59 18.33 23.20
C LYS A 353 -0.44 18.85 24.21
N PRO A 354 -0.07 18.98 25.50
CA PRO A 354 -0.98 19.55 26.48
C PRO A 354 -1.11 21.06 26.28
N GLU A 355 -2.14 21.51 25.56
CA GLU A 355 -2.43 22.96 25.42
C GLU A 355 -2.83 23.64 26.75
N GLN A 356 -2.88 22.91 27.88
CA GLN A 356 -3.22 23.46 29.21
C GLN A 356 -2.37 22.92 30.38
N ARG A 357 -1.12 22.52 30.18
CA ARG A 357 -0.17 22.36 31.31
C ARG A 357 1.20 22.88 30.90
N GLY A 358 1.57 24.05 31.40
CA GLY A 358 2.85 24.74 31.16
C GLY A 358 4.08 24.03 31.75
N THR A 359 4.21 22.73 31.53
CA THR A 359 5.35 21.88 31.88
C THR A 359 5.43 20.78 30.83
N VAL A 360 6.63 20.52 30.30
CA VAL A 360 6.92 19.31 29.51
C VAL A 360 6.31 18.11 30.25
N PRO A 361 5.44 17.30 29.61
CA PRO A 361 4.84 16.17 30.31
C PRO A 361 5.97 15.27 30.82
N ASN A 362 5.95 15.02 32.13
CA ASN A 362 6.72 13.94 32.72
C ASN A 362 6.32 12.61 32.05
N GLU A 363 7.12 11.55 32.21
CA GLU A 363 6.80 10.22 31.64
C GLU A 363 5.38 9.72 32.01
N ALA A 364 4.84 10.16 33.15
CA ALA A 364 3.49 9.85 33.62
C ALA A 364 2.35 10.55 32.84
N GLY A 365 2.64 11.60 32.06
CA GLY A 365 1.66 12.35 31.27
C GLY A 365 1.57 11.94 29.79
N ARG A 366 2.33 10.92 29.37
CA ARG A 366 2.31 10.42 27.99
C ARG A 366 1.09 9.50 27.74
N PRO A 367 0.56 9.46 26.51
CA PRO A 367 -0.62 8.67 26.16
C PRO A 367 -0.36 7.16 26.16
N VAL A 368 -1.41 6.38 26.38
CA VAL A 368 -1.51 4.98 25.93
C VAL A 368 -1.93 4.99 24.47
N ILE A 369 -1.13 4.34 23.62
CA ILE A 369 -1.40 4.26 22.18
C ILE A 369 -1.73 2.82 21.82
N TYR A 370 -2.83 2.62 21.09
CA TYR A 370 -3.06 1.36 20.38
C TYR A 370 -2.56 1.46 18.96
N ASP A 371 -1.81 0.46 18.52
CA ASP A 371 -1.38 0.28 17.14
C ASP A 371 -2.09 -0.96 16.57
N LEU A 372 -3.21 -0.75 15.89
CA LEU A 372 -4.02 -1.85 15.37
C LEU A 372 -3.55 -2.20 13.96
N TYR A 373 -3.37 -3.50 13.70
CA TYR A 373 -2.73 -4.03 12.50
C TYR A 373 -1.23 -3.69 12.44
N CYS A 374 -0.54 -3.81 13.58
CA CYS A 374 0.81 -3.29 13.74
C CYS A 374 1.90 -4.04 12.95
N GLY A 375 1.59 -5.21 12.36
CA GLY A 375 2.54 -6.05 11.64
C GLY A 375 3.75 -6.40 12.51
N THR A 376 4.95 -6.06 12.03
CA THR A 376 6.22 -6.26 12.76
C THR A 376 6.52 -5.18 13.80
N GLY A 377 5.52 -4.36 14.17
CA GLY A 377 5.63 -3.36 15.22
C GLY A 377 6.51 -2.16 14.84
N THR A 378 6.63 -1.86 13.54
CA THR A 378 7.47 -0.75 13.06
C THR A 378 6.95 0.59 13.57
N ILE A 379 5.65 0.88 13.38
CA ILE A 379 5.03 2.11 13.87
C ILE A 379 5.05 2.14 15.40
N SER A 380 4.65 1.04 16.04
CA SER A 380 4.67 0.88 17.49
C SER A 380 5.99 1.33 18.14
N GLN A 381 7.12 0.83 17.63
CA GLN A 381 8.45 1.17 18.16
C GLN A 381 8.87 2.62 17.86
N LEU A 382 8.45 3.17 16.72
CA LEU A 382 8.77 4.55 16.33
C LEU A 382 8.00 5.60 17.16
N VAL A 383 6.79 5.29 17.60
CA VAL A 383 5.98 6.16 18.47
C VAL A 383 6.23 5.91 19.96
N ALA A 384 6.92 4.82 20.31
CA ALA A 384 7.25 4.47 21.69
C ALA A 384 7.91 5.61 22.51
N PRO A 385 8.81 6.46 21.96
CA PRO A 385 9.40 7.57 22.71
C PRO A 385 8.41 8.65 23.17
N VAL A 386 7.26 8.78 22.49
CA VAL A 386 6.23 9.79 22.81
C VAL A 386 5.04 9.20 23.59
N ALA A 387 5.03 7.88 23.80
CA ALA A 387 3.97 7.16 24.51
C ALA A 387 4.41 6.75 25.93
N ARG A 388 3.43 6.55 26.82
CA ARG A 388 3.65 5.86 28.09
C ARG A 388 3.72 4.36 27.84
N LYS A 389 2.80 3.85 27.02
CA LYS A 389 2.70 2.45 26.62
C LYS A 389 2.12 2.38 25.21
N VAL A 390 2.63 1.46 24.40
CA VAL A 390 2.07 1.13 23.09
C VAL A 390 1.59 -0.31 23.11
N ILE A 391 0.34 -0.56 22.73
CA ILE A 391 -0.22 -1.91 22.58
C ILE A 391 -0.46 -2.15 21.09
N GLY A 392 0.36 -3.01 20.50
CA GLY A 392 0.23 -3.45 19.12
C GLY A 392 -0.63 -4.71 19.02
N VAL A 393 -1.58 -4.73 18.08
CA VAL A 393 -2.42 -5.90 17.80
C VAL A 393 -2.23 -6.35 16.36
N GLU A 394 -1.89 -7.62 16.17
CA GLU A 394 -1.65 -8.21 14.85
C GLU A 394 -2.17 -9.65 14.81
N ILE A 395 -2.78 -10.06 13.69
CA ILE A 395 -3.40 -11.37 13.55
C ILE A 395 -2.38 -12.47 13.24
N VAL A 396 -1.25 -12.11 12.62
CA VAL A 396 -0.18 -13.03 12.21
C VAL A 396 0.79 -13.27 13.39
N PRO A 397 0.84 -14.49 13.97
CA PRO A 397 1.72 -14.79 15.10
C PRO A 397 3.20 -14.50 14.84
N GLU A 398 3.68 -14.83 13.64
CA GLU A 398 5.07 -14.66 13.23
C GLU A 398 5.47 -13.18 13.16
N ALA A 399 4.52 -12.30 12.78
CA ALA A 399 4.74 -10.86 12.76
C ALA A 399 4.83 -10.28 14.18
N VAL A 400 4.00 -10.78 15.10
CA VAL A 400 4.04 -10.40 16.52
C VAL A 400 5.35 -10.84 17.18
N GLU A 401 5.83 -12.04 16.89
CA GLU A 401 7.10 -12.51 17.43
C GLU A 401 8.28 -11.67 16.90
N ALA A 402 8.30 -11.38 15.59
CA ALA A 402 9.27 -10.46 15.01
C ALA A 402 9.19 -9.06 15.65
N ALA A 403 7.99 -8.57 15.97
CA ALA A 403 7.80 -7.30 16.66
C ALA A 403 8.42 -7.29 18.07
N ARG A 404 8.22 -8.36 18.85
CA ARG A 404 8.83 -8.52 20.18
C ARG A 404 10.34 -8.57 20.10
N GLU A 405 10.90 -9.37 19.20
CA GLU A 405 12.34 -9.47 19.04
C GLU A 405 12.96 -8.13 18.63
N ASN A 406 12.33 -7.42 17.68
CA ASN A 406 12.81 -6.11 17.24
C ASN A 406 12.73 -5.07 18.38
N ALA A 407 11.67 -5.08 19.19
CA ALA A 407 11.57 -4.19 20.35
C ALA A 407 12.68 -4.47 21.39
N ILE A 408 12.98 -5.74 21.65
CA ILE A 408 14.09 -6.13 22.54
C ILE A 408 15.43 -5.64 21.97
N ARG A 409 15.69 -5.85 20.67
CA ARG A 409 16.91 -5.42 19.98
C ARG A 409 17.10 -3.90 20.00
N ASN A 410 16.00 -3.16 19.88
CA ASN A 410 15.98 -1.70 19.91
C ASN A 410 15.93 -1.11 21.32
N HIS A 411 15.94 -1.93 22.37
CA HIS A 411 15.79 -1.50 23.76
C HIS A 411 14.49 -0.69 24.00
N VAL A 412 13.42 -1.03 23.28
CA VAL A 412 12.10 -0.41 23.43
C VAL A 412 11.27 -1.23 24.43
N GLY A 413 11.25 -0.78 25.69
CA GLY A 413 10.62 -1.53 26.79
C GLY A 413 9.14 -1.23 27.04
N ASN A 414 8.55 -0.26 26.36
CA ASN A 414 7.16 0.19 26.58
C ASN A 414 6.20 -0.20 25.45
N CYS A 415 6.58 -1.15 24.60
CA CYS A 415 5.71 -1.78 23.60
C CYS A 415 5.27 -3.18 24.06
N GLU A 416 3.98 -3.46 23.96
CA GLU A 416 3.39 -4.78 24.17
C GLU A 416 2.71 -5.22 22.87
N PHE A 417 2.91 -6.49 22.47
CA PHE A 417 2.35 -7.02 21.23
C PHE A 417 1.47 -8.23 21.49
N ILE A 418 0.23 -8.15 21.02
CA ILE A 418 -0.82 -9.16 21.23
C ILE A 418 -1.17 -9.79 19.88
N THR A 419 -1.13 -11.12 19.83
CA THR A 419 -1.55 -11.89 18.67
C THR A 419 -3.06 -12.11 18.71
N GLY A 420 -3.78 -11.65 17.70
CA GLY A 420 -5.19 -11.96 17.55
C GLY A 420 -5.93 -11.06 16.57
N ASP A 421 -7.18 -11.44 16.30
CA ASP A 421 -8.11 -10.59 15.56
C ASP A 421 -8.44 -9.35 16.41
N VAL A 422 -8.23 -8.16 15.85
CA VAL A 422 -8.56 -6.86 16.47
C VAL A 422 -9.97 -6.89 17.08
N LEU A 423 -10.96 -7.49 16.41
CA LEU A 423 -12.33 -7.56 16.90
C LEU A 423 -12.46 -8.30 18.25
N LYS A 424 -11.60 -9.31 18.48
CA LYS A 424 -11.60 -10.14 19.70
C LYS A 424 -10.72 -9.53 20.78
N VAL A 425 -9.50 -9.14 20.40
CA VAL A 425 -8.49 -8.62 21.33
C VAL A 425 -8.95 -7.34 22.02
N LEU A 426 -9.70 -6.47 21.33
CA LEU A 426 -10.22 -5.24 21.94
C LEU A 426 -11.12 -5.50 23.17
N ASP A 427 -11.78 -6.66 23.27
CA ASP A 427 -12.62 -7.00 24.43
C ASP A 427 -11.77 -7.46 25.65
N GLU A 428 -10.51 -7.82 25.44
CA GLU A 428 -9.62 -8.40 26.46
C GLU A 428 -8.68 -7.38 27.11
N ILE A 429 -8.47 -6.22 26.48
CA ILE A 429 -7.54 -5.20 26.98
C ILE A 429 -8.25 -4.30 28.02
N GLU A 430 -7.81 -4.38 29.28
CA GLU A 430 -8.38 -3.58 30.38
C GLU A 430 -8.00 -2.09 30.32
N GLU A 431 -6.78 -1.79 29.87
CA GLU A 431 -6.23 -0.44 29.88
C GLU A 431 -6.66 0.34 28.63
N LYS A 432 -7.48 1.38 28.79
CA LYS A 432 -8.03 2.13 27.65
C LYS A 432 -6.98 2.98 26.93
N PRO A 433 -7.05 3.10 25.59
CA PRO A 433 -6.17 3.98 24.82
C PRO A 433 -6.58 5.45 24.97
N ASP A 434 -5.58 6.34 24.87
CA ASP A 434 -5.78 7.78 24.68
C ASP A 434 -5.78 8.15 23.18
N LEU A 435 -5.07 7.37 22.36
CA LEU A 435 -4.96 7.53 20.90
C LEU A 435 -4.93 6.15 20.23
N ILE A 436 -5.53 6.05 19.05
CA ILE A 436 -5.52 4.83 18.23
C ILE A 436 -4.85 5.11 16.89
N ILE A 437 -3.90 4.27 16.51
CA ILE A 437 -3.32 4.19 15.17
C ILE A 437 -4.00 3.03 14.44
N LEU A 438 -4.47 3.29 13.22
CA LEU A 438 -5.08 2.31 12.33
C LEU A 438 -4.27 2.23 11.05
N ASP A 439 -3.57 1.12 10.81
CA ASP A 439 -2.90 0.80 9.53
C ASP A 439 -3.49 -0.48 8.90
N PRO A 440 -4.78 -0.47 8.52
CA PRO A 440 -5.46 -1.68 8.07
C PRO A 440 -4.93 -2.21 6.73
N PRO A 441 -5.21 -3.48 6.40
CA PRO A 441 -4.89 -4.05 5.09
C PRO A 441 -5.61 -3.30 3.96
N ARG A 442 -5.28 -3.63 2.69
CA ARG A 442 -5.83 -2.94 1.50
C ARG A 442 -7.36 -2.88 1.45
N ASP A 443 -8.06 -3.82 2.08
CA ASP A 443 -9.53 -3.83 2.13
C ASP A 443 -10.13 -2.84 3.14
N GLY A 444 -9.28 -2.14 3.90
CA GLY A 444 -9.64 -1.21 4.97
C GLY A 444 -10.01 -1.93 6.27
N VAL A 445 -10.56 -1.17 7.21
CA VAL A 445 -10.97 -1.74 8.51
C VAL A 445 -12.18 -2.66 8.30
N HIS A 446 -12.18 -3.81 8.96
CA HIS A 446 -13.33 -4.73 8.89
C HIS A 446 -14.60 -4.03 9.40
N PRO A 447 -15.77 -4.13 8.72
CA PRO A 447 -16.97 -3.37 9.07
C PRO A 447 -17.50 -3.59 10.50
N LYS A 448 -17.20 -4.75 11.10
CA LYS A 448 -17.54 -5.04 12.51
C LYS A 448 -16.53 -4.50 13.52
N ALA A 449 -15.28 -4.30 13.12
CA ALA A 449 -14.22 -3.81 14.00
C ALA A 449 -14.30 -2.28 14.15
N LEU A 450 -14.66 -1.56 13.07
CA LEU A 450 -14.70 -0.11 13.06
C LEU A 450 -15.63 0.49 14.15
N PRO A 451 -16.89 0.02 14.33
CA PRO A 451 -17.73 0.50 15.43
C PRO A 451 -17.11 0.29 16.82
N LYS A 452 -16.53 -0.89 17.08
CA LYS A 452 -15.87 -1.17 18.37
C LYS A 452 -14.70 -0.23 18.65
N ILE A 453 -13.91 0.08 17.61
CA ILE A 453 -12.79 1.04 17.71
C ILE A 453 -13.34 2.43 18.07
N LEU A 454 -14.44 2.84 17.44
CA LEU A 454 -15.06 4.14 17.67
C LEU A 454 -15.73 4.26 19.05
N ASP A 455 -16.21 3.14 19.61
CA ASP A 455 -16.83 3.06 20.94
C ASP A 455 -15.87 3.39 22.09
N TYR A 456 -14.56 3.20 21.91
CA TYR A 456 -13.56 3.73 22.87
C TYR A 456 -13.66 5.24 23.00
N GLY A 457 -14.07 5.92 21.93
CA GLY A 457 -14.34 7.34 21.95
C GLY A 457 -13.11 8.20 22.23
N VAL A 458 -11.93 7.73 21.83
CA VAL A 458 -10.64 8.43 21.96
C VAL A 458 -10.69 9.82 21.31
N GLN A 459 -9.88 10.75 21.81
CA GLN A 459 -9.86 12.09 21.27
C GLN A 459 -9.29 12.13 19.84
N TYR A 460 -8.30 11.28 19.55
CA TYR A 460 -7.61 11.27 18.27
C TYR A 460 -7.45 9.85 17.71
N ILE A 461 -7.63 9.73 16.40
CA ILE A 461 -7.36 8.52 15.62
C ILE A 461 -6.44 8.89 14.46
N LEU A 462 -5.31 8.21 14.34
CA LEU A 462 -4.41 8.33 13.20
C LEU A 462 -4.68 7.17 12.24
N TYR A 463 -5.23 7.46 11.06
CA TYR A 463 -5.49 6.46 10.02
C TYR A 463 -4.41 6.53 8.95
N ILE A 464 -3.68 5.43 8.74
CA ILE A 464 -2.71 5.22 7.66
C ILE A 464 -3.30 4.24 6.65
N SER A 465 -3.20 4.55 5.35
CA SER A 465 -3.80 3.72 4.31
C SER A 465 -2.99 3.70 3.02
N CYS A 466 -2.65 2.49 2.59
CA CYS A 466 -2.06 2.23 1.27
C CYS A 466 -3.07 2.23 0.12
N LYS A 467 -4.37 2.40 0.43
CA LYS A 467 -5.47 2.43 -0.53
C LYS A 467 -6.48 3.53 -0.18
N PRO A 468 -6.31 4.75 -0.73
CA PRO A 468 -7.16 5.91 -0.45
C PRO A 468 -8.67 5.67 -0.65
N THR A 469 -9.06 4.76 -1.54
CA THR A 469 -10.48 4.41 -1.72
C THR A 469 -11.09 3.72 -0.50
N SER A 470 -10.31 2.94 0.25
CA SER A 470 -10.78 2.30 1.48
C SER A 470 -10.93 3.33 2.59
N LEU A 471 -9.95 4.22 2.76
CA LEU A 471 -10.06 5.37 3.65
C LEU A 471 -11.28 6.24 3.33
N ALA A 472 -11.48 6.60 2.06
CA ALA A 472 -12.64 7.39 1.62
C ALA A 472 -13.99 6.69 1.88
N ARG A 473 -14.03 5.35 1.82
CA ARG A 473 -15.21 4.55 2.17
C ARG A 473 -15.48 4.54 3.67
N ASP A 474 -14.42 4.55 4.49
CA ASP A 474 -14.53 4.47 5.95
C ASP A 474 -14.82 5.86 6.57
N LEU A 475 -14.35 6.96 5.95
CA LEU A 475 -14.55 8.34 6.41
C LEU A 475 -15.99 8.69 6.83
N PRO A 476 -17.05 8.34 6.07
CA PRO A 476 -18.43 8.58 6.50
C PRO A 476 -18.76 8.00 7.87
N VAL A 477 -18.23 6.82 8.21
CA VAL A 477 -18.50 6.15 9.50
C VAL A 477 -17.81 6.88 10.64
N PHE A 478 -16.60 7.39 10.43
CA PHE A 478 -15.91 8.26 11.39
C PHE A 478 -16.71 9.55 11.63
N ILE A 479 -17.20 10.18 10.57
CA ILE A 479 -18.00 11.40 10.63
C ILE A 479 -19.31 11.18 11.40
N GLU A 480 -20.02 10.08 11.14
CA GLU A 480 -21.23 9.69 11.88
C GLU A 480 -20.93 9.47 13.38
N ALA A 481 -19.76 8.94 13.71
CA ALA A 481 -19.29 8.77 15.09
C ALA A 481 -18.74 10.06 15.74
N GLY A 482 -18.80 11.19 15.03
CA GLY A 482 -18.38 12.50 15.55
C GLY A 482 -16.89 12.80 15.40
N TYR A 483 -16.18 12.11 14.50
CA TYR A 483 -14.78 12.41 14.16
C TYR A 483 -14.69 13.25 12.89
N ARG A 484 -13.78 14.22 12.88
CA ARG A 484 -13.46 15.05 11.71
C ARG A 484 -11.97 14.99 11.39
N PRO A 485 -11.57 15.05 10.11
CA PRO A 485 -10.17 15.25 9.77
C PRO A 485 -9.70 16.65 10.20
N ILE A 486 -8.51 16.71 10.78
CA ILE A 486 -7.87 17.97 11.18
C ILE A 486 -6.53 18.19 10.48
N ALA A 487 -5.86 17.12 10.07
CA ALA A 487 -4.65 17.15 9.26
C ALA A 487 -4.57 15.87 8.42
N GLY A 488 -3.90 15.92 7.29
CA GLY A 488 -3.64 14.74 6.50
C GLY A 488 -2.74 15.02 5.31
N THR A 489 -2.01 14.02 4.88
CA THR A 489 -1.08 14.14 3.75
C THR A 489 -0.92 12.77 3.09
N SER A 490 -0.27 12.75 1.94
CA SER A 490 0.11 11.53 1.26
C SER A 490 1.62 11.40 1.16
N VAL A 491 2.13 10.18 1.09
CA VAL A 491 3.55 9.91 0.79
C VAL A 491 3.61 8.99 -0.42
N ASP A 492 4.47 9.33 -1.37
CA ASP A 492 4.69 8.48 -2.53
C ASP A 492 5.58 7.28 -2.19
N GLN A 493 4.96 6.29 -1.56
CA GLN A 493 5.57 5.01 -1.20
C GLN A 493 5.79 4.10 -2.43
N PHE A 494 4.97 4.29 -3.47
CA PHE A 494 4.91 3.43 -4.66
C PHE A 494 5.08 4.25 -5.94
N VAL A 495 6.30 4.76 -6.12
CA VAL A 495 6.72 5.57 -7.28
C VAL A 495 6.43 4.82 -8.59
N TRP A 496 6.05 5.57 -9.62
CA TRP A 496 5.66 5.10 -10.93
C TRP A 496 4.40 4.24 -10.95
N SER A 497 3.67 4.12 -9.85
CA SER A 497 2.44 3.31 -9.78
C SER A 497 1.22 4.17 -9.46
N ALA A 498 0.02 3.61 -9.57
CA ALA A 498 -1.20 4.30 -9.15
C ALA A 498 -1.40 4.37 -7.63
N ASN A 499 -0.66 3.57 -6.85
CA ASN A 499 -0.84 3.49 -5.41
C ASN A 499 -0.17 4.69 -4.72
N VAL A 500 -0.69 5.05 -3.55
CA VAL A 500 -0.20 6.16 -2.74
C VAL A 500 -0.57 5.88 -1.29
N GLU A 501 0.37 6.15 -0.38
CA GLU A 501 0.14 6.03 1.05
C GLU A 501 -0.51 7.33 1.55
N THR A 502 -1.55 7.24 2.36
CA THR A 502 -2.27 8.42 2.86
C THR A 502 -2.46 8.30 4.35
N ILE A 503 -2.11 9.38 5.07
CA ILE A 503 -2.23 9.49 6.52
C ILE A 503 -3.20 10.62 6.86
N VAL A 504 -4.16 10.35 7.74
CA VAL A 504 -5.17 11.33 8.18
C VAL A 504 -5.29 11.26 9.70
N LEU A 505 -5.13 12.42 10.34
CA LEU A 505 -5.42 12.60 11.75
C LEU A 505 -6.88 13.04 11.90
N LEU A 506 -7.64 12.21 12.61
CA LEU A 506 -9.04 12.44 12.93
C LEU A 506 -9.16 12.86 14.39
N GLU A 507 -9.96 13.88 14.65
CA GLU A 507 -10.27 14.40 15.98
C GLU A 507 -11.75 14.18 16.29
N LYS A 508 -12.05 13.72 17.50
CA LYS A 508 -13.41 13.67 18.02
C LYS A 508 -13.89 15.07 18.40
N GLY A 509 -14.98 15.53 17.79
CA GLY A 509 -15.54 16.86 18.04
C GLY A 509 -17.01 16.82 18.47
N ASN A 510 -17.46 17.91 19.11
CA ASN A 510 -18.86 18.13 19.49
C ASN A 510 -19.69 18.84 18.40
N PHE A 511 -19.39 18.61 17.12
CA PHE A 511 -20.07 19.30 16.01
C PHE A 511 -21.44 18.67 15.64
N CYS A 512 -21.71 17.42 16.03
CA CYS A 512 -23.00 16.76 15.79
C CYS A 512 -24.15 17.26 16.68
N ARG A 513 -23.91 18.14 17.66
CA ARG A 513 -24.97 18.60 18.59
C ARG A 513 -25.90 19.70 18.03
N HIS A 514 -25.61 20.31 16.87
CA HIS A 514 -26.36 21.48 16.38
C HIS A 514 -26.70 21.50 14.87
N LEU A 515 -26.69 20.35 14.18
CA LEU A 515 -26.94 20.33 12.73
C LEU A 515 -28.44 20.36 12.39
N LYS A 516 -28.99 21.57 12.15
CA LYS A 516 -30.29 21.77 11.48
C LYS A 516 -30.11 21.88 9.96
N ALA A 517 -30.97 21.21 9.21
CA ALA A 517 -30.86 21.08 7.76
C ALA A 517 -31.12 22.39 6.99
N ALA A 518 -30.25 22.73 6.03
CA ALA A 518 -30.56 23.64 4.94
C ALA A 518 -30.39 22.89 3.60
N LYS A 519 -31.48 22.84 2.82
CA LYS A 519 -31.46 22.44 1.40
C LYS A 519 -30.93 23.63 0.61
N HIS A 520 -29.80 23.54 -0.09
CA HIS A 520 -29.53 24.25 -1.35
C HIS A 520 -28.33 23.61 -2.09
N SER A 521 -28.44 23.53 -3.42
CA SER A 521 -27.43 22.97 -4.32
C SER A 521 -26.22 23.90 -4.47
N ILE A 522 -25.01 23.37 -4.43
CA ILE A 522 -23.80 24.08 -4.87
C ILE A 522 -23.17 23.29 -6.01
N SER A 523 -23.24 23.88 -7.21
CA SER A 523 -22.46 23.50 -8.38
C SER A 523 -21.20 24.36 -8.46
N GLY A 524 -20.06 23.71 -8.67
CA GLY A 524 -18.86 24.31 -9.27
C GLY A 524 -17.88 24.94 -8.28
N VAL A 525 -16.74 24.25 -8.05
CA VAL A 525 -15.38 24.68 -8.43
C VAL A 525 -14.48 23.43 -8.30
N LEU A 526 -14.26 22.72 -9.42
CA LEU A 526 -13.16 21.76 -9.63
C LEU A 526 -12.96 21.66 -11.15
N GLN A 527 -12.58 22.77 -11.77
CA GLN A 527 -12.07 22.80 -13.13
C GLN A 527 -10.87 23.73 -13.14
N ARG A 528 -9.78 23.26 -13.75
CA ARG A 528 -8.39 23.74 -13.67
C ARG A 528 -7.61 23.13 -12.51
N PHE A 529 -7.24 21.86 -12.66
CA PHE A 529 -5.86 21.37 -12.68
C PHE A 529 -5.86 19.99 -13.34
#